data_AF-A0A212AA24-F1
#
_entry.id   AF-A0A212AA24-F1
#
_cell.length_a   1.000
_cell.length_b   1.000
_cell.length_c   1.000
_cell.angle_alpha   90.00
_cell.angle_beta   90.00
_cell.angle_gamma   90.00
#
_symmetry.space_group_name_H-M   'P 1'
#
loop_
_entity.id
_entity.type
_entity.pdbx_description
1 polymer ?
#
loop_
_entity_poly.entity_id
_entity_poly.type
_entity_poly.pdbx_seq_one_letter_code
_entity_poly.pdbx_strand_id
1 'polypeptide(L)' 'MPNLISAAVPGLPSATLAEIHDLLTLALDATEKEFGYTDTEREARSYTRRARARITSLLAPRAI' A
#
# COMPACT_ATOMS: atom_id res chain seq x y z
N MET A 1 -9.93 20.23 -18.34
CA MET A 1 -9.54 19.42 -17.16
C MET A 1 -8.03 19.44 -17.07
N PRO A 2 -7.41 20.04 -16.04
CA PRO A 2 -5.96 20.06 -15.98
C PRO A 2 -5.46 18.70 -15.50
N ASN A 3 -4.60 18.09 -16.31
CA ASN A 3 -3.79 16.94 -15.96
C ASN A 3 -2.78 17.37 -14.86
N LEU A 4 -2.96 16.83 -13.65
CA LEU A 4 -2.20 17.23 -12.45
C LEU A 4 -0.93 16.42 -12.20
N ILE A 5 -0.51 15.57 -13.14
CA ILE A 5 0.72 14.79 -12.96
C ILE A 5 1.89 15.63 -13.49
N SER A 6 2.41 16.49 -12.62
CA SER A 6 3.71 17.12 -12.85
C SER A 6 4.76 16.02 -12.87
N ALA A 7 5.27 15.69 -14.06
CA ALA A 7 6.27 14.65 -14.31
C ALA A 7 7.67 14.94 -13.73
N ALA A 8 7.77 15.86 -12.77
CA ALA A 8 9.02 16.44 -12.29
C ALA A 8 9.41 16.05 -10.85
N VAL A 9 8.61 15.23 -10.14
CA VAL A 9 9.00 14.70 -8.82
C VAL A 9 9.34 13.21 -8.97
N PRO A 10 10.56 12.77 -8.62
CA PRO A 10 10.88 11.34 -8.59
C PRO A 10 10.16 10.71 -7.40
N GLY A 11 8.92 10.29 -7.63
CA GLY A 11 8.04 9.69 -6.62
C GLY A 11 6.57 9.83 -7.02
N LEU A 12 5.75 8.83 -6.67
CA LEU A 12 4.29 8.95 -6.82
C LEU A 12 3.78 10.10 -5.94
N PRO A 13 2.77 10.87 -6.37
CA PRO A 13 2.11 11.85 -5.53
C PRO A 13 1.65 11.25 -4.21
N SER A 14 1.71 12.01 -3.11
CA SER A 14 1.29 11.55 -1.78
C SER A 14 -0.15 11.05 -1.76
N ALA A 15 -1.06 11.71 -2.49
CA ALA A 15 -2.44 11.26 -2.66
C ALA A 15 -2.54 9.86 -3.30
N THR A 16 -1.72 9.58 -4.32
CA THR A 16 -1.66 8.25 -4.95
C THR A 16 -1.07 7.21 -4.00
N LEU A 17 -0.06 7.57 -3.20
CA LEU A 17 0.48 6.67 -2.17
C LEU A 17 -0.55 6.35 -1.08
N ALA A 18 -1.36 7.33 -0.68
CA ALA A 18 -2.45 7.13 0.27
C ALA A 18 -3.53 6.20 -0.28
N GLU A 19 -3.94 6.40 -1.54
CA GLU A 19 -4.89 5.50 -2.22
C GLU A 19 -4.38 4.05 -2.29
N ILE A 20 -3.10 3.86 -2.64
CA ILE A 20 -2.48 2.52 -2.65
C ILE A 20 -2.42 1.93 -1.24
N HIS A 21 -2.09 2.73 -0.22
CA HIS A 21 -2.09 2.28 1.17
C HIS A 21 -3.47 1.77 1.61
N ASP A 22 -4.52 2.52 1.28
CA ASP A 22 -5.90 2.19 1.64
C ASP A 22 -6.37 0.93 0.91
N LEU A 23 -6.04 0.79 -0.38
CA LEU A 23 -6.34 -0.40 -1.16
C LEU A 23 -5.64 -1.65 -0.60
N LEU A 24 -4.37 -1.54 -0.19
CA LEU A 24 -3.64 -2.65 0.44
C LEU A 24 -4.20 -3.00 1.81
N THR A 25 -4.73 -2.02 2.56
CA THR A 25 -5.44 -2.26 3.82
C THR A 25 -6.73 -3.02 3.55
N LEU A 26 -7.55 -2.55 2.63
CA LEU A 26 -8.79 -3.20 2.23
C LEU A 26 -8.55 -4.64 1.74
N ALA A 27 -7.49 -4.89 0.99
CA ALA A 27 -7.14 -6.24 0.54
C ALA A 27 -6.78 -7.18 1.70
N LEU A 28 -6.12 -6.68 2.75
CA LEU A 28 -5.83 -7.47 3.95
C LEU A 28 -7.08 -7.75 4.76
N ASP A 29 -8.01 -6.81 4.86
CA ASP A 29 -9.26 -7.00 5.59
C ASP A 29 -10.19 -7.95 4.82
N ALA A 30 -10.32 -7.77 3.50
CA ALA A 30 -11.15 -8.62 2.65
C ALA A 30 -10.67 -10.07 2.58
N THR A 31 -9.37 -10.32 2.79
CA THR A 31 -8.80 -11.67 2.80
C THR A 31 -8.62 -12.23 4.21
N GLU A 32 -9.15 -11.56 5.25
CA GLU A 32 -9.13 -12.08 6.61
C GLU A 32 -10.05 -13.30 6.77
N LYS A 33 -9.57 -14.31 7.51
CA LYS A 33 -10.29 -15.56 7.78
C LYS A 33 -10.17 -15.95 9.24
N GLU A 34 -11.26 -16.48 9.79
CA GLU A 34 -11.37 -16.91 11.19
C GLU A 34 -10.55 -18.18 11.49
N PHE A 35 -10.52 -19.14 10.56
CA PHE A 35 -9.94 -20.47 10.80
C PHE A 35 -8.52 -20.67 10.23
N GLY A 36 -7.88 -19.58 9.79
CA GLY A 36 -6.51 -19.60 9.26
C GLY A 36 -6.42 -19.53 7.73
N TYR A 37 -5.18 -19.61 7.24
CA TYR A 37 -4.81 -19.39 5.83
C TYR A 37 -4.06 -20.61 5.28
N THR A 38 -4.30 -20.94 4.01
CA THR A 38 -3.41 -21.85 3.27
C THR A 38 -2.02 -21.23 3.14
N ASP A 39 -1.01 -22.01 2.78
CA ASP A 39 0.36 -21.49 2.64
C ASP A 39 0.44 -20.40 1.57
N THR A 40 -0.23 -20.58 0.43
CA THR A 40 -0.33 -19.57 -0.63
C THR A 40 -1.01 -18.30 -0.15
N GLU A 41 -2.10 -18.41 0.61
CA GLU A 41 -2.81 -17.25 1.17
C GLU A 41 -1.95 -16.51 2.20
N ARG A 42 -1.22 -17.25 3.03
CA ARG A 42 -0.30 -16.71 4.02
C ARG A 42 0.84 -15.94 3.35
N GLU A 43 1.41 -16.50 2.30
CA GLU A 43 2.47 -15.87 1.51
C GLU A 43 1.95 -14.60 0.81
N ALA A 44 0.80 -14.68 0.13
CA ALA A 44 0.17 -13.52 -0.49
C ALA A 44 -0.08 -12.39 0.53
N ARG A 45 -0.67 -12.71 1.68
CA ARG A 45 -0.89 -11.75 2.77
C ARG A 45 0.44 -11.19 3.31
N SER A 46 1.50 -11.99 3.37
CA SER A 46 2.84 -11.54 3.76
C SER A 46 3.39 -10.48 2.80
N TYR A 47 3.30 -10.71 1.49
CA TYR A 47 3.70 -9.72 0.49
C TYR A 47 2.85 -8.46 0.58
N THR A 48 1.53 -8.57 0.74
CA THR A 48 0.63 -7.42 0.89
C THR A 48 0.98 -6.58 2.13
N ARG A 49 1.24 -7.21 3.28
CA ARG A 49 1.69 -6.50 4.50
C ARG A 49 3.02 -5.77 4.28
N ARG A 50 3.99 -6.42 3.62
CA ARG A 50 5.29 -5.81 3.30
C ARG A 50 5.14 -4.62 2.36
N ALA A 51 4.31 -4.74 1.33
CA ALA A 51 3.99 -3.65 0.42
C ALA A 51 3.35 -2.49 1.18
N ARG A 52 2.36 -2.75 2.04
CA ARG A 52 1.72 -1.71 2.85
C ARG A 52 2.71 -0.99 3.74
N ALA A 53 3.56 -1.73 4.47
CA ALA A 53 4.58 -1.15 5.34
C ALA A 53 5.57 -0.26 4.57
N ARG A 54 5.97 -0.67 3.35
CA ARG A 54 6.80 0.16 2.48
C ARG A 54 6.11 1.46 2.09
N ILE A 55 4.83 1.39 1.72
CA ILE A 55 4.05 2.59 1.38
C ILE A 55 3.89 3.50 2.61
N THR A 56 3.62 2.95 3.79
CA THR A 56 3.60 3.71 5.05
C THR A 56 4.91 4.46 5.28
N SER A 57 6.05 3.81 5.02
CA SER A 57 7.37 4.46 5.11
C SER A 57 7.59 5.57 4.07
N LEU A 58 6.96 5.48 2.89
CA LEU A 58 7.04 6.52 1.86
C LEU A 58 6.10 7.70 2.15
N LEU A 59 5.00 7.45 2.86
CA LEU A 59 4.06 8.46 3.34
C LEU A 59 4.57 9.20 4.59
N ALA A 60 5.40 8.55 5.40
CA ALA A 60 6.00 9.18 6.56
C ALA A 60 6.85 10.39 6.11
N PRO A 61 6.67 11.58 6.71
CA PRO A 61 7.53 12.71 6.41
C PRO A 61 8.98 12.32 6.71
N ARG A 62 9.86 12.50 5.74
CA ARG A 62 11.27 12.15 5.87
C ARG A 62 11.84 12.96 7.04
N ALA A 63 12.25 12.27 8.11
CA ALA A 63 12.99 12.92 9.19
C ALA A 63 14.27 13.50 8.60
N ILE A 64 14.41 14.83 8.71
CA ILE A 64 15.60 15.59 8.32
C ILE A 64 16.56 15.59 9.49
#